data_AF-A0A0L0SHH5-F1
#
_entry.id   AF-A0A0L0SHH5-F1
#
_cell.length_a   1.000
_cell.length_b   1.000
_cell.length_c   1.000
_cell.angle_alpha   90.00
_cell.angle_beta   90.00
_cell.angle_gamma   90.00
#
_symmetry.space_group_name_H-M   'P 1'
#
loop_
_entity.id
_entity.type
_entity.pdbx_description
1 polymer ?
#
loop_
_entity_poly.entity_id
_entity_poly.type
_entity_poly.pdbx_seq_one_letter_code
_entity_poly.pdbx_strand_id
1 'polypeptide(L)'
;MRVHLCQGTARVVDCNQEQRERRSASYQVDRVCDWKSFASSHADIEPLSRFLLDGGHLHPEDEAAVLADPSTSSRLLVFHIFSNGGVNTLAILLDLVRHRHMRLTNVSALLLDSCPTPISSMAAWGAGFHTITVGIFGCTPRIDANFETSVNHPALRSVPRLLQFSQGDELVPAESVKLAVRKMCEAGHAEVVEEHDFGDSLHVQHYRKYPVEWRKHQAQS
;
A
#
# COMPACT_ATOMS: atom_id res chain seq x y z
N MET A 1 -19.66 -22.52 -15.44
CA MET A 1 -20.36 -23.63 -14.75
C MET A 1 -19.71 -24.94 -15.16
N ARG A 2 -18.89 -25.55 -14.30
CA ARG A 2 -18.29 -26.87 -14.53
C ARG A 2 -18.81 -27.81 -13.45
N VAL A 3 -19.42 -28.93 -13.85
CA VAL A 3 -19.91 -29.97 -12.95
C VAL A 3 -18.96 -31.15 -13.07
N HIS A 4 -18.25 -31.49 -11.98
CA HIS A 4 -17.55 -32.77 -11.86
C HIS A 4 -18.46 -33.74 -11.11
N LEU A 5 -18.76 -34.88 -11.74
CA LEU A 5 -19.47 -35.99 -11.12
C LEU A 5 -18.45 -36.96 -10.53
N CYS A 6 -18.42 -37.06 -9.19
CA CYS A 6 -17.85 -38.19 -8.48
C CYS A 6 -18.90 -38.71 -7.50
N GLN A 7 -18.95 -40.03 -7.33
CA GLN A 7 -20.04 -40.75 -6.67
C GLN A 7 -20.21 -40.36 -5.20
N GLY A 8 -21.46 -40.10 -4.80
CA GLY A 8 -21.89 -39.99 -3.41
C GLY A 8 -21.93 -38.55 -2.86
N THR A 9 -23.15 -38.01 -2.72
CA THR A 9 -23.51 -36.67 -2.21
C THR A 9 -23.09 -35.47 -3.06
N ALA A 10 -24.03 -34.98 -3.87
CA ALA A 10 -23.92 -33.68 -4.52
C ALA A 10 -24.07 -32.57 -3.48
N ARG A 11 -22.97 -31.88 -3.14
CA ARG A 11 -23.01 -30.56 -2.53
C ARG A 11 -22.92 -29.52 -3.65
N VAL A 12 -23.91 -28.63 -3.70
CA VAL A 12 -23.80 -27.41 -4.51
C VAL A 12 -22.75 -26.54 -3.84
N VAL A 13 -21.52 -26.61 -4.33
CA VAL A 13 -20.47 -25.67 -3.93
C VAL A 13 -20.77 -24.38 -4.68
N ASP A 14 -21.26 -23.37 -3.96
CA ASP A 14 -21.40 -22.03 -4.51
C ASP A 14 -20.00 -21.55 -4.90
N CYS A 15 -19.74 -21.47 -6.20
CA CYS A 15 -18.45 -21.09 -6.76
C CYS A 15 -18.04 -19.66 -6.32
N ASN A 16 -19.02 -18.82 -5.95
CA ASN A 16 -18.75 -17.51 -5.36
C ASN A 16 -18.28 -17.60 -3.91
N GLN A 17 -18.74 -18.59 -3.15
CA GLN A 17 -18.28 -18.81 -1.78
C GLN A 17 -16.87 -19.41 -1.75
N GLU A 18 -16.56 -20.37 -2.62
CA GLU A 18 -15.21 -20.92 -2.74
C GLU A 18 -14.22 -19.87 -3.28
N GLN A 19 -14.65 -18.96 -4.15
CA GLN A 19 -13.81 -17.81 -4.56
C GLN A 19 -13.69 -16.73 -3.47
N ARG A 20 -14.71 -16.49 -2.64
CA ARG A 20 -14.61 -15.63 -1.45
C ARG A 20 -13.67 -16.22 -0.41
N GLU A 21 -13.75 -17.52 -0.16
CA GLU A 21 -12.88 -18.24 0.77
C GLU A 21 -11.45 -18.33 0.24
N ARG A 22 -11.23 -18.53 -1.07
CA ARG A 22 -9.90 -18.46 -1.68
C ARG A 22 -9.33 -17.04 -1.70
N ARG A 23 -10.15 -15.99 -1.88
CA ARG A 23 -9.74 -14.57 -1.74
C ARG A 23 -9.42 -14.21 -0.29
N SER A 24 -10.12 -14.77 0.69
CA SER A 24 -9.79 -14.63 2.12
C SER A 24 -8.56 -15.44 2.51
N ALA A 25 -8.33 -16.62 1.91
CA ALA A 25 -7.19 -17.48 2.23
C ALA A 25 -5.88 -17.00 1.61
N SER A 26 -5.90 -16.40 0.41
CA SER A 26 -4.69 -15.81 -0.20
C SER A 26 -4.26 -14.50 0.46
N TYR A 27 -5.09 -13.94 1.35
CA TYR A 27 -4.83 -12.72 2.11
C TYR A 27 -4.73 -12.99 3.62
N GLN A 28 -4.33 -14.21 4.01
CA GLN A 28 -3.73 -14.42 5.33
C GLN A 28 -2.29 -13.93 5.32
N VAL A 29 -2.13 -12.61 5.22
CA VAL A 29 -0.88 -11.96 5.59
C VAL A 29 -0.73 -12.21 7.09
N ASP A 30 0.22 -13.07 7.45
CA ASP A 30 0.61 -13.29 8.83
C ASP A 30 0.80 -11.93 9.54
N ARG A 31 0.16 -11.83 10.70
CA ARG A 31 -0.10 -10.65 11.53
C ARG A 31 1.02 -9.59 11.51
N VAL A 32 0.60 -8.34 11.31
CA VAL A 32 1.44 -7.12 11.35
C VAL A 32 2.00 -6.91 12.77
N CYS A 33 3.31 -6.74 12.88
CA CYS A 33 4.12 -6.31 14.03
C CYS A 33 4.07 -7.15 15.34
N ASP A 34 5.17 -7.82 15.67
CA ASP A 34 5.31 -8.71 16.84
C ASP A 34 5.93 -8.03 18.10
N TRP A 35 5.64 -6.74 18.34
CA TRP A 35 6.03 -6.09 19.63
C TRP A 35 5.05 -5.03 20.14
N LYS A 36 4.54 -4.18 19.26
CA LYS A 36 3.37 -3.33 19.57
C LYS A 36 2.14 -4.19 19.34
N SER A 37 1.29 -4.28 20.36
CA SER A 37 -0.02 -4.88 20.15
C SER A 37 -0.70 -4.15 18.99
N PHE A 38 -1.48 -4.87 18.21
CA PHE A 38 -2.34 -4.33 17.16
C PHE A 38 -3.08 -3.05 17.62
N ALA A 39 -3.58 -3.06 18.86
CA ALA A 39 -4.23 -1.92 19.49
C ALA A 39 -3.32 -0.69 19.65
N SER A 40 -2.04 -0.89 19.97
CA SER A 40 -1.06 0.20 20.07
C SER A 40 -0.74 0.81 18.71
N SER A 41 -0.52 -0.02 17.67
CA SER A 41 -0.29 0.50 16.31
C SER A 41 -1.50 1.25 15.78
N HIS A 42 -2.72 0.78 16.09
CA HIS A 42 -3.95 1.48 15.75
C HIS A 42 -4.11 2.80 16.50
N ALA A 43 -3.75 2.85 17.78
CA ALA A 43 -3.78 4.08 18.56
C ALA A 43 -2.83 5.15 17.99
N ASP A 44 -1.65 4.75 17.53
CA ASP A 44 -0.66 5.66 16.93
C ASP A 44 -1.19 6.31 15.63
N ILE A 45 -2.01 5.61 14.85
CA ILE A 45 -2.58 6.12 13.59
C ILE A 45 -4.02 6.64 13.72
N GLU A 46 -4.62 6.62 14.91
CA GLU A 46 -6.00 7.05 15.14
C GLU A 46 -6.26 8.50 14.68
N PRO A 47 -5.36 9.49 14.88
CA PRO A 47 -5.57 10.83 14.35
C PRO A 47 -5.73 10.87 12.82
N LEU A 48 -4.96 10.05 12.10
CA LEU A 48 -5.08 9.92 10.64
C LEU A 48 -6.41 9.26 10.26
N SER A 49 -6.81 8.19 10.96
CA SER A 49 -8.10 7.54 10.72
C SER A 49 -9.27 8.50 10.93
N ARG A 50 -9.24 9.34 11.97
CA ARG A 50 -10.28 10.34 12.22
C ARG A 50 -10.30 11.43 11.17
N PHE A 51 -9.13 11.93 10.77
CA PHE A 51 -9.04 12.91 9.67
C PHE A 51 -9.70 12.37 8.39
N LEU A 52 -9.47 11.11 8.04
CA LEU A 52 -10.08 10.49 6.87
C LEU A 52 -11.59 10.23 7.03
N LEU A 53 -12.05 9.91 8.24
CA LEU A 53 -13.48 9.79 8.56
C LEU A 53 -14.17 11.16 8.42
N ASP A 54 -13.66 12.19 9.08
CA ASP A 54 -14.20 13.55 9.07
C ASP A 54 -14.17 14.16 7.66
N GLY A 55 -13.19 13.78 6.85
CA GLY A 55 -13.07 14.15 5.44
C GLY A 55 -14.00 13.39 4.49
N GLY A 56 -14.73 12.39 4.97
CA GLY A 56 -15.62 11.57 4.15
C GLY A 56 -14.88 10.61 3.21
N HIS A 57 -13.69 10.16 3.58
CA HIS A 57 -12.90 9.19 2.83
C HIS A 57 -12.96 7.78 3.43
N LEU A 58 -13.36 7.65 4.68
CA LEU A 58 -13.62 6.37 5.36
C LEU A 58 -15.09 6.24 5.73
N HIS A 59 -15.70 5.12 5.36
CA HIS A 59 -17.11 4.82 5.62
C HIS A 59 -17.27 3.38 6.11
N PRO A 60 -18.28 3.04 6.93
CA PRO A 60 -18.65 1.65 7.13
C PRO A 60 -18.89 0.93 5.80
N GLU A 61 -18.50 -0.34 5.69
CA GLU A 61 -18.61 -1.15 4.47
C GLU A 61 -20.02 -1.15 3.88
N ASP A 62 -21.03 -1.18 4.77
CA ASP A 62 -22.45 -1.22 4.43
C ASP A 62 -23.00 0.13 3.92
N GLU A 63 -22.39 1.25 4.31
CA GLU A 63 -22.82 2.60 3.91
C GLU A 63 -22.14 3.07 2.61
N ALA A 64 -20.95 2.56 2.31
CA ALA A 64 -20.19 2.93 1.11
C ALA A 64 -20.88 2.52 -0.21
N ALA A 65 -21.83 1.58 -0.17
CA ALA A 65 -22.65 1.25 -1.35
C ALA A 65 -23.66 2.34 -1.71
N VAL A 66 -24.04 3.19 -0.73
CA VAL A 66 -25.02 4.28 -0.87
C VAL A 66 -24.35 5.57 -1.35
N LEU A 67 -23.07 5.76 -1.04
CA LEU A 67 -22.27 6.94 -1.42
C LEU A 67 -21.72 6.92 -2.85
N ALA A 68 -22.08 5.92 -3.65
CA ALA A 68 -21.80 5.88 -5.08
C ALA A 68 -22.66 6.89 -5.89
N ASP A 69 -23.42 7.76 -5.22
CA ASP A 69 -24.18 8.84 -5.85
C ASP A 69 -23.21 9.88 -6.47
N PRO A 70 -23.11 9.94 -7.82
CA PRO A 70 -22.19 10.84 -8.50
C PRO A 70 -22.55 12.33 -8.34
N SER A 71 -23.69 12.66 -7.73
CA SER A 71 -24.07 14.04 -7.39
C SER A 71 -23.40 14.55 -6.11
N THR A 72 -22.85 13.67 -5.28
CA THR A 72 -22.02 14.08 -4.14
C THR A 72 -20.60 14.40 -4.62
N SER A 73 -20.25 15.68 -4.64
CA SER A 73 -18.88 16.15 -4.90
C SER A 73 -17.94 15.66 -3.79
N SER A 74 -17.45 14.44 -3.90
CA SER A 74 -16.45 13.90 -3.00
C SER A 74 -15.09 14.52 -3.28
N ARG A 75 -14.41 15.03 -2.25
CA ARG A 75 -13.03 15.47 -2.38
C ARG A 75 -12.16 14.27 -2.81
N LEU A 76 -11.19 14.52 -3.67
CA LEU A 76 -10.21 13.51 -4.05
C LEU A 76 -9.14 13.40 -2.96
N LEU A 77 -8.71 12.18 -2.68
CA LEU A 77 -7.65 11.87 -1.73
C LEU A 77 -6.40 11.43 -2.48
N VAL A 78 -5.30 12.14 -2.25
CA VAL A 78 -3.97 11.75 -2.72
C VAL A 78 -3.13 11.38 -1.51
N PHE A 79 -2.54 10.19 -1.52
CA PHE A 79 -1.53 9.84 -0.52
C PHE A 79 -0.16 10.18 -1.05
N HIS A 80 0.56 11.03 -0.33
CA HIS A 80 1.98 11.23 -0.54
C HIS A 80 2.76 10.57 0.59
N ILE A 81 3.50 9.54 0.23
CA ILE A 81 4.09 8.56 1.13
C ILE A 81 5.59 8.69 1.01
N PHE A 82 6.23 8.96 2.15
CA PHE A 82 7.67 9.12 2.23
C PHE A 82 8.32 7.93 2.91
N SER A 83 9.33 7.37 2.25
CA SER A 83 10.14 6.27 2.76
C SER A 83 9.32 5.02 3.11
N ASN A 84 10.00 3.96 3.53
CA ASN A 84 9.33 2.71 3.95
C ASN A 84 8.53 2.87 5.25
N GLY A 85 8.87 3.88 6.08
CA GLY A 85 8.08 4.24 7.25
C GLY A 85 6.65 4.66 6.90
N GLY A 86 6.49 5.49 5.86
CA GLY A 86 5.17 5.89 5.35
C GLY A 86 4.38 4.71 4.78
N VAL A 87 5.04 3.80 4.06
CA VAL A 87 4.42 2.58 3.53
C VAL A 87 3.90 1.70 4.68
N ASN A 88 4.67 1.60 5.77
CA ASN A 88 4.22 0.90 6.99
C ASN A 88 3.00 1.56 7.62
N THR A 89 2.97 2.90 7.73
CA THR A 89 1.79 3.64 8.21
C THR A 89 0.56 3.38 7.33
N LEU A 90 0.73 3.38 6.00
CA LEU A 90 -0.35 3.02 5.08
C LEU A 90 -0.83 1.58 5.30
N ALA A 91 0.07 0.62 5.46
CA ALA A 91 -0.29 -0.78 5.70
C ALA A 91 -1.10 -0.94 7.01
N ILE A 92 -0.69 -0.27 8.09
CA ILE A 92 -1.44 -0.26 9.36
C ILE A 92 -2.82 0.39 9.17
N LEU A 93 -2.91 1.47 8.40
CA LEU A 93 -4.21 2.09 8.08
C LEU A 93 -5.13 1.11 7.33
N LEU A 94 -4.63 0.44 6.28
CA LEU A 94 -5.42 -0.51 5.50
C LEU A 94 -5.88 -1.70 6.35
N ASP A 95 -5.03 -2.15 7.27
CA ASP A 95 -5.38 -3.20 8.23
C ASP A 95 -6.45 -2.74 9.24
N LEU A 96 -6.33 -1.50 9.73
CA LEU A 96 -7.35 -0.86 10.58
C LEU A 96 -8.69 -0.74 9.86
N VAL A 97 -8.68 -0.28 8.61
CA VAL A 97 -9.86 -0.16 7.75
C VAL A 97 -10.57 -1.51 7.63
N ARG A 98 -9.82 -2.56 7.33
CA ARG A 98 -10.33 -3.93 7.26
C ARG A 98 -10.91 -4.39 8.59
N HIS A 99 -10.18 -4.20 9.69
CA HIS A 99 -10.61 -4.64 11.02
C HIS A 99 -11.85 -3.90 11.53
N ARG A 100 -12.02 -2.63 11.15
CA ARG A 100 -13.18 -1.82 11.53
C ARG A 100 -14.35 -1.98 10.55
N HIS A 101 -14.26 -2.88 9.57
CA HIS A 101 -15.25 -3.05 8.51
C HIS A 101 -15.58 -1.72 7.82
N MET A 102 -14.53 -0.96 7.51
CA MET A 102 -14.61 0.31 6.82
C MET A 102 -14.12 0.18 5.37
N ARG A 103 -14.43 1.19 4.56
CA ARG A 103 -13.98 1.34 3.18
C ARG A 103 -13.30 2.68 3.01
N LEU A 104 -12.09 2.60 2.46
CA LEU A 104 -11.36 3.75 1.94
C LEU A 104 -11.87 4.07 0.54
N THR A 105 -12.23 5.32 0.31
CA THR A 105 -12.90 5.79 -0.91
C THR A 105 -12.22 7.05 -1.46
N ASN A 106 -12.45 7.32 -2.75
CA ASN A 106 -12.00 8.53 -3.44
C ASN A 106 -10.48 8.74 -3.45
N VAL A 107 -9.71 7.65 -3.36
CA VAL A 107 -8.26 7.70 -3.56
C VAL A 107 -7.99 7.89 -5.05
N SER A 108 -7.43 9.03 -5.43
CA SER A 108 -7.15 9.36 -6.83
C SER A 108 -5.73 9.02 -7.25
N ALA A 109 -4.76 9.15 -6.35
CA ALA A 109 -3.36 8.87 -6.67
C ALA A 109 -2.54 8.46 -5.43
N LEU A 110 -1.46 7.74 -5.68
CA LEU A 110 -0.39 7.46 -4.72
C LEU A 110 0.94 8.05 -5.23
N LEU A 111 1.59 8.84 -4.39
CA LEU A 111 2.91 9.39 -4.66
C LEU A 111 3.86 8.72 -3.66
N LEU A 112 4.81 7.95 -4.15
CA LEU A 112 5.70 7.12 -3.35
C LEU A 112 7.12 7.69 -3.50
N ASP A 113 7.59 8.42 -2.50
CA ASP A 113 8.88 9.12 -2.50
C ASP A 113 9.90 8.29 -1.70
N SER A 114 10.97 7.85 -2.39
CA SER A 114 11.99 6.92 -1.87
C SER A 114 11.40 5.62 -1.29
N CYS A 115 10.34 5.07 -1.91
CA CYS A 115 9.64 3.86 -1.47
C CYS A 115 8.73 3.28 -2.58
N PRO A 116 8.10 2.10 -2.38
CA PRO A 116 8.44 1.05 -1.42
C PRO A 116 9.66 0.23 -1.88
N THR A 117 10.31 -0.46 -0.95
CA THR A 117 11.36 -1.45 -1.25
C THR A 117 10.88 -2.84 -0.86
N PRO A 118 10.90 -3.88 -1.71
CA PRO A 118 10.66 -5.26 -1.25
C PRO A 118 11.91 -5.83 -0.54
N ILE A 119 11.77 -6.68 0.50
CA ILE A 119 12.89 -7.33 1.24
C ILE A 119 13.79 -8.16 0.32
N SER A 120 13.26 -8.68 -0.79
CA SER A 120 14.10 -9.34 -1.79
C SER A 120 15.23 -8.42 -2.33
N SER A 121 15.10 -7.10 -2.23
CA SER A 121 16.21 -6.16 -2.51
C SER A 121 17.13 -5.92 -1.30
N MET A 122 16.63 -6.09 -0.07
CA MET A 122 17.38 -5.91 1.19
C MET A 122 18.36 -7.04 1.48
N ALA A 123 18.10 -8.26 0.98
CA ALA A 123 19.02 -9.39 1.11
C ALA A 123 20.42 -9.12 0.49
N ALA A 124 20.50 -8.19 -0.47
CA ALA A 124 21.75 -7.76 -1.09
C ALA A 124 22.52 -6.69 -0.28
N TRP A 125 21.92 -6.10 0.77
CA TRP A 125 22.46 -4.90 1.46
C TRP A 125 22.71 -5.07 2.97
N GLY A 126 22.85 -6.31 3.43
CA GLY A 126 23.48 -6.64 4.72
C GLY A 126 22.69 -6.23 5.98
N ALA A 127 23.11 -6.77 7.12
CA ALA A 127 22.45 -6.62 8.42
C ALA A 127 22.30 -5.17 8.94
N GLY A 128 22.94 -4.18 8.30
CA GLY A 128 23.03 -2.79 8.76
C GLY A 128 21.73 -1.99 8.64
N PHE A 129 21.05 -2.00 7.48
CA PHE A 129 19.80 -1.26 7.29
C PHE A 129 18.64 -1.85 8.09
N HIS A 130 18.57 -3.17 8.18
CA HIS A 130 17.65 -3.85 9.10
C HIS A 130 17.89 -3.40 10.55
N THR A 131 19.15 -3.29 10.98
CA THR A 131 19.50 -2.81 12.33
C THR A 131 19.12 -1.34 12.56
N ILE A 132 19.32 -0.46 11.58
CA ILE A 132 18.93 0.96 11.66
C ILE A 132 17.40 1.09 11.71
N THR A 133 16.69 0.33 10.86
CA THR A 133 15.23 0.34 10.80
C THR A 133 14.63 -0.24 12.08
N VAL A 134 15.17 -1.35 12.59
CA VAL A 134 14.82 -1.90 13.92
C VAL A 134 15.16 -0.90 15.03
N GLY A 135 16.27 -0.17 14.93
CA GLY A 135 16.67 0.83 15.92
C GLY A 135 15.76 2.07 15.95
N ILE A 136 15.26 2.53 14.80
CA ILE A 136 14.37 3.69 14.67
C ILE A 136 12.91 3.31 15.00
N PHE A 137 12.45 2.15 14.52
CA PHE A 137 11.05 1.74 14.64
C PHE A 137 10.78 0.77 15.80
N GLY A 138 11.83 0.29 16.49
CA GLY A 138 11.74 -0.68 17.58
C GLY A 138 11.36 -2.10 17.13
N CYS A 139 11.20 -2.33 15.82
CA CYS A 139 10.86 -3.63 15.24
C CYS A 139 11.38 -3.80 13.83
N THR A 140 11.40 -5.06 13.39
CA THR A 140 11.54 -5.41 11.97
C THR A 140 10.22 -5.06 11.27
N PRO A 141 10.16 -3.99 10.45
CA PRO A 141 9.01 -3.83 9.57
C PRO A 141 8.93 -5.03 8.64
N ARG A 142 7.73 -5.58 8.46
CA ARG A 142 7.44 -6.60 7.45
C ARG A 142 7.33 -5.91 6.10
N ILE A 143 8.46 -5.38 5.63
CA ILE A 143 8.57 -4.56 4.43
C ILE A 143 7.92 -5.24 3.21
N ASP A 144 8.09 -6.56 3.05
CA ASP A 144 7.39 -7.34 2.00
C ASP A 144 5.88 -7.38 2.22
N ALA A 145 5.42 -7.68 3.43
CA ALA A 145 3.98 -7.72 3.73
C ALA A 145 3.32 -6.35 3.53
N ASN A 146 4.03 -5.26 3.87
CA ASN A 146 3.57 -3.89 3.68
C ASN A 146 3.50 -3.55 2.18
N PHE A 147 4.54 -3.93 1.41
CA PHE A 147 4.54 -3.81 -0.04
C PHE A 147 3.35 -4.57 -0.64
N GLU A 148 3.21 -5.87 -0.36
CA GLU A 148 2.12 -6.70 -0.88
C GLU A 148 0.75 -6.18 -0.49
N THR A 149 0.59 -5.69 0.75
CA THR A 149 -0.67 -5.07 1.22
C THR A 149 -0.99 -3.82 0.40
N SER A 150 -0.02 -2.93 0.18
CA SER A 150 -0.23 -1.69 -0.59
C SER A 150 -0.51 -1.95 -2.09
N VAL A 151 0.04 -3.03 -2.63
CA VAL A 151 -0.14 -3.42 -4.04
C VAL A 151 -1.51 -4.05 -4.25
N ASN A 152 -1.90 -4.98 -3.39
CA ASN A 152 -3.06 -5.85 -3.62
C ASN A 152 -4.35 -5.35 -2.95
N HIS A 153 -4.30 -4.34 -2.09
CA HIS A 153 -5.49 -3.88 -1.38
C HIS A 153 -6.58 -3.38 -2.35
N PRO A 154 -7.86 -3.83 -2.22
CA PRO A 154 -8.92 -3.51 -3.18
C PRO A 154 -9.13 -2.01 -3.43
N ALA A 155 -8.99 -1.18 -2.39
CA ALA A 155 -9.16 0.27 -2.52
C ALA A 155 -8.00 0.97 -3.27
N LEU A 156 -6.84 0.31 -3.41
CA LEU A 156 -5.65 0.91 -4.02
C LEU A 156 -5.26 0.26 -5.34
N ARG A 157 -5.75 -0.96 -5.62
CA ARG A 157 -5.31 -1.81 -6.72
C ARG A 157 -5.31 -1.13 -8.11
N SER A 158 -6.31 -0.29 -8.37
CA SER A 158 -6.50 0.44 -9.63
C SER A 158 -6.09 1.91 -9.55
N VAL A 159 -5.52 2.35 -8.43
CA VAL A 159 -5.13 3.75 -8.22
C VAL A 159 -3.79 4.01 -8.92
N PRO A 160 -3.71 5.05 -9.79
CA PRO A 160 -2.45 5.53 -10.35
C PRO A 160 -1.42 5.79 -9.26
N ARG A 161 -0.18 5.38 -9.51
CA ARG A 161 0.92 5.56 -8.57
C ARG A 161 2.21 5.95 -9.25
N LEU A 162 2.83 7.00 -8.74
CA LEU A 162 4.12 7.49 -9.18
C LEU A 162 5.17 7.18 -8.12
N LEU A 163 6.19 6.41 -8.50
CA LEU A 163 7.33 6.09 -7.66
C LEU A 163 8.49 7.02 -8.00
N GLN A 164 8.87 7.85 -7.04
CA GLN A 164 9.95 8.80 -7.14
C GLN A 164 11.16 8.27 -6.36
N PHE A 165 12.32 8.26 -7.00
CA PHE A 165 13.56 7.80 -6.38
C PHE A 165 14.77 8.55 -6.94
N SER A 166 15.96 8.21 -6.45
CA SER A 166 17.21 8.82 -6.89
C SER A 166 18.37 7.84 -6.75
N GLN A 167 19.32 7.85 -7.68
CA GLN A 167 20.59 7.09 -7.52
C GLN A 167 21.44 7.64 -6.36
N GLY A 168 21.24 8.90 -5.98
CA GLY A 168 21.88 9.54 -4.82
C GLY A 168 21.24 9.21 -3.47
N ASP A 169 20.22 8.35 -3.42
CA ASP A 169 19.60 7.89 -2.18
C ASP A 169 20.40 6.74 -1.57
N GLU A 170 21.20 7.05 -0.55
CA GLU A 170 22.02 6.06 0.17
C GLU A 170 21.20 5.21 1.17
N LEU A 171 19.99 5.63 1.54
CA LEU A 171 19.13 4.91 2.48
C LEU A 171 18.23 3.91 1.76
N VAL A 172 17.63 4.33 0.64
CA VAL A 172 16.78 3.49 -0.20
C VAL A 172 17.41 3.44 -1.60
N PRO A 173 18.16 2.36 -1.93
CA PRO A 173 18.78 2.25 -3.23
C PRO A 173 17.75 2.27 -4.35
N ALA A 174 18.01 3.05 -5.41
CA ALA A 174 17.14 3.14 -6.59
C ALA A 174 16.74 1.77 -7.17
N GLU A 175 17.66 0.80 -7.18
CA GLU A 175 17.40 -0.56 -7.65
C GLU A 175 16.34 -1.31 -6.84
N SER A 176 16.16 -0.95 -5.56
CA SER A 176 15.08 -1.48 -4.74
C SER A 176 13.72 -0.97 -5.19
N VAL A 177 13.63 0.32 -5.54
CA VAL A 177 12.40 0.93 -6.04
C VAL A 177 12.08 0.39 -7.43
N LYS A 178 13.07 0.30 -8.33
CA LYS A 178 12.90 -0.34 -9.64
C LYS A 178 12.46 -1.80 -9.54
N LEU A 179 12.96 -2.55 -8.55
CA LEU A 179 12.48 -3.91 -8.29
C LEU A 179 11.01 -3.92 -7.84
N ALA A 180 10.61 -2.94 -7.01
CA ALA A 180 9.22 -2.77 -6.62
C ALA A 180 8.32 -2.52 -7.85
N VAL A 181 8.72 -1.62 -8.74
CA VAL A 181 8.02 -1.34 -10.01
C VAL A 181 7.86 -2.61 -10.84
N ARG A 182 8.95 -3.36 -11.07
CA ARG A 182 8.88 -4.63 -11.81
C ARG A 182 7.89 -5.61 -11.19
N LYS A 183 7.92 -5.80 -9.87
CA LYS A 183 6.98 -6.67 -9.17
C LYS A 183 5.54 -6.20 -9.28
N MET A 184 5.28 -4.89 -9.21
CA MET A 184 3.93 -4.34 -9.42
C MET A 184 3.45 -4.61 -10.86
N CYS A 185 4.31 -4.43 -11.85
CA CYS A 185 4.00 -4.74 -13.25
C CYS A 185 3.69 -6.23 -13.45
N GLU A 186 4.49 -7.12 -12.87
CA GLU A 186 4.28 -8.58 -12.89
C GLU A 186 2.96 -9.00 -12.21
N ALA A 187 2.53 -8.26 -11.18
CA ALA A 187 1.24 -8.44 -10.52
C ALA A 187 0.03 -7.85 -11.30
N GLY A 188 0.28 -7.26 -12.48
CA GLY A 188 -0.75 -6.72 -13.37
C GLY A 188 -1.10 -5.25 -13.14
N HIS A 189 -0.21 -4.47 -12.52
CA HIS A 189 -0.41 -3.03 -12.27
C HIS A 189 0.33 -2.14 -13.27
N ALA A 190 0.83 -2.67 -14.39
CA ALA A 190 1.65 -1.93 -15.33
C ALA A 190 0.98 -0.66 -15.90
N GLU A 191 -0.36 -0.63 -16.01
CA GLU A 191 -1.10 0.53 -16.53
C GLU A 191 -1.28 1.67 -15.53
N VAL A 192 -1.02 1.42 -14.25
CA VAL A 192 -1.23 2.39 -13.16
C VAL A 192 0.06 2.75 -12.44
N VAL A 193 1.22 2.30 -12.93
CA VAL A 193 2.53 2.51 -12.29
C VAL A 193 3.41 3.35 -13.19
N GLU A 194 3.88 4.46 -12.64
CA GLU A 194 4.90 5.32 -13.23
C GLU A 194 6.10 5.42 -12.30
N GLU A 195 7.29 5.67 -12.85
CA GLU A 195 8.51 5.81 -12.08
C GLU A 195 9.32 7.03 -12.56
N HIS A 196 10.00 7.70 -11.63
CA HIS A 196 10.83 8.87 -11.93
C HIS A 196 12.12 8.88 -11.10
N ASP A 197 13.25 9.00 -11.79
CA ASP A 197 14.59 9.04 -11.20
C ASP A 197 15.13 10.48 -11.18
N PHE A 198 15.30 11.04 -9.99
CA PHE A 198 15.88 12.37 -9.76
C PHE A 198 17.42 12.39 -9.81
N GLY A 199 18.06 11.27 -10.15
CA GLY A 199 19.49 11.17 -10.37
C GLY A 199 20.31 11.17 -9.09
N ASP A 200 20.48 12.33 -8.43
CA ASP A 200 21.48 12.50 -7.37
C ASP A 200 20.94 13.23 -6.11
N SER A 201 19.63 13.35 -5.98
CA SER A 201 19.01 13.86 -4.75
C SER A 201 19.12 12.86 -3.60
N LEU A 202 19.21 13.38 -2.37
CA LEU A 202 19.25 12.56 -1.16
C LEU A 202 17.88 11.99 -0.82
N HIS A 203 17.85 11.01 0.09
CA HIS A 203 16.63 10.37 0.60
C HIS A 203 15.55 11.40 0.96
N VAL A 204 14.37 11.29 0.35
CA VAL A 204 13.19 12.15 0.62
C VAL A 204 13.46 13.66 0.40
N GLN A 205 14.49 14.00 -0.38
CA GLN A 205 14.89 15.38 -0.65
C GLN A 205 14.73 15.77 -2.13
N HIS A 206 13.94 15.02 -2.89
CA HIS A 206 13.66 15.27 -4.31
C HIS A 206 13.10 16.69 -4.51
N TYR A 207 12.05 17.07 -3.78
CA TYR A 207 11.48 18.42 -3.85
C TYR A 207 12.48 19.51 -3.47
N ARG A 208 13.32 19.25 -2.46
CA ARG A 208 14.31 20.23 -1.98
C ARG A 208 15.37 20.52 -3.04
N LYS A 209 15.84 19.50 -3.75
CA LYS A 209 16.88 19.63 -4.78
C LYS A 209 16.31 20.03 -6.14
N TYR A 210 15.15 19.50 -6.51
CA TYR A 210 14.53 19.63 -7.82
C TYR A 210 13.07 20.14 -7.77
N PRO A 211 12.78 21.31 -7.17
CA PRO A 211 11.42 21.77 -6.89
C PRO A 211 10.57 22.04 -8.15
N VAL A 212 11.19 22.33 -9.28
CA VAL A 212 10.49 22.57 -10.55
C VAL A 212 10.11 21.25 -11.22
N GLU A 213 11.07 20.34 -11.33
CA GLU A 213 10.87 19.00 -11.90
C GLU A 213 9.87 18.21 -11.06
N TRP A 214 10.05 18.20 -9.73
CA TRP A 214 9.15 17.54 -8.80
C TRP A 214 7.69 17.97 -8.99
N ARG A 215 7.43 19.28 -9.16
CA ARG A 215 6.05 19.78 -9.40
C ARG A 215 5.47 19.37 -10.75
N LYS A 216 6.28 19.17 -11.79
CA LYS A 216 5.79 18.75 -13.12
C LYS A 216 5.17 17.37 -13.06
N HIS A 217 5.83 16.45 -12.34
CA HIS A 217 5.37 15.08 -12.20
C HIS A 217 4.15 14.95 -11.28
N GLN A 218 3.97 15.88 -10.34
CA GLN A 218 2.80 15.93 -9.46
C GLN A 218 1.50 16.39 -10.16
N ALA A 219 1.62 17.24 -11.19
CA ALA A 219 0.45 17.78 -11.89
C ALA A 219 -0.14 16.82 -12.94
N GLN A 220 0.53 15.68 -13.18
CA GLN A 220 0.14 14.68 -14.17
C GLN A 220 -0.54 13.46 -13.52
N SER A 221 -0.48 13.36 -12.19
CA SER A 221 -1.04 12.29 -11.36
C SER A 221 -2.40 12.65 -10.77
#